data_AF-A0A0S9QFY7-F1
#
_entry.id   AF-A0A0S9QFY7-F1
#
_cell.length_a   1.000
_cell.length_b   1.000
_cell.length_c   1.000
_cell.angle_alpha   90.00
_cell.angle_beta   90.00
_cell.angle_gamma   90.00
#
_symmetry.space_group_name_H-M   'P 1'
#
loop_
_entity.id
_entity.type
_entity.pdbx_description
1 polymer ?
#
loop_
_entity_poly.entity_id
_entity_poly.type
_entity_poly.pdbx_seq_one_letter_code
_entity_poly.pdbx_strand_id
1 'polypeptide(L)'
;MPVEIRLLAWSCLLGLVHIVAASASGVQQRGGFGWASGNREGPTPEVTGAASRLEKASKNYLETFPIFAALVLACVATGRHNTAVVLGAYLYFFARLVYLPVYGFGIPKVRSLVWLVSIVGILFVLWGLFIKLLPYTP
;
A
#
# COMPACT_ATOMS: atom_id res chain seq x y z
N MET A 1 -8.25 -7.27 19.33
CA MET A 1 -7.29 -7.25 18.21
C MET A 1 -6.55 -5.91 18.21
N PRO A 2 -5.21 -5.90 18.24
CA PRO A 2 -4.42 -4.66 18.21
C PRO A 2 -4.78 -3.78 17.00
N VAL A 3 -4.65 -2.47 17.14
CA VAL A 3 -5.04 -1.51 16.09
C VAL A 3 -4.16 -1.65 14.85
N GLU A 4 -2.87 -1.91 15.03
CA GLU A 4 -1.90 -2.18 13.99
C GLU A 4 -2.27 -3.42 13.16
N ILE A 5 -2.87 -4.46 13.76
CA ILE A 5 -3.38 -5.62 13.02
C ILE A 5 -4.65 -5.28 12.24
N ARG A 6 -5.55 -4.45 12.80
CA ARG A 6 -6.71 -3.93 12.05
C ARG A 6 -6.25 -3.15 10.83
N LEU A 7 -5.27 -2.27 10.99
CA LEU A 7 -4.72 -1.46 9.89
C LEU A 7 -3.94 -2.31 8.88
N LEU A 8 -3.26 -3.37 9.31
CA LEU A 8 -2.68 -4.36 8.40
C LEU A 8 -3.76 -5.06 7.57
N ALA A 9 -4.85 -5.52 8.19
CA ALA A 9 -5.96 -6.14 7.47
C ALA A 9 -6.60 -5.18 6.45
N TRP A 10 -6.83 -3.92 6.82
CA TRP A 10 -7.29 -2.89 5.89
C TRP A 10 -6.27 -2.59 4.79
N SER A 11 -4.97 -2.69 5.07
CA SER A 11 -3.90 -2.56 4.08
C SER A 11 -3.89 -3.75 3.11
N CYS A 12 -4.21 -4.97 3.56
CA CYS A 12 -4.41 -6.11 2.65
C CYS A 12 -5.56 -5.82 1.67
N LEU A 13 -6.71 -5.36 2.19
CA LEU A 13 -7.85 -4.97 1.36
C LEU A 13 -7.48 -3.84 0.40
N LEU A 14 -6.76 -2.83 0.87
CA LEU A 14 -6.29 -1.72 0.03
C LEU A 14 -5.33 -2.21 -1.08
N GLY A 15 -4.51 -3.23 -0.81
CA GLY A 15 -3.68 -3.88 -1.82
C GLY A 15 -4.51 -4.54 -2.92
N LEU A 16 -5.62 -5.21 -2.56
CA LEU A 16 -6.57 -5.74 -3.54
C LEU A 16 -7.19 -4.61 -4.36
N VAL A 17 -7.56 -3.49 -3.73
CA VAL A 17 -8.08 -2.30 -4.44
C VAL A 17 -7.06 -1.75 -5.43
N HIS A 18 -5.76 -1.71 -5.09
CA HIS A 18 -4.71 -1.29 -6.01
C HIS A 18 -4.62 -2.21 -7.24
N ILE A 19 -4.64 -3.53 -7.02
CA ILE A 19 -4.58 -4.53 -8.08
C ILE A 19 -5.80 -4.41 -9.00
N VAL A 20 -7.00 -4.35 -8.42
CA VAL A 20 -8.25 -4.21 -9.17
C VAL A 20 -8.30 -2.89 -9.93
N ALA A 21 -7.91 -1.77 -9.31
CA ALA A 21 -7.89 -0.47 -9.98
C ALA A 21 -6.92 -0.45 -11.18
N ALA A 22 -5.71 -1.01 -11.04
CA ALA A 22 -4.75 -1.14 -12.12
C ALA A 22 -5.25 -2.06 -13.24
N SER A 23 -5.85 -3.21 -12.89
CA SER A 23 -6.37 -4.17 -13.87
C SER A 23 -7.58 -3.64 -14.62
N ALA A 24 -8.59 -3.13 -13.90
CA ALA A 24 -9.84 -2.67 -14.48
C ALA A 24 -9.65 -1.41 -15.35
N SER A 25 -8.79 -0.47 -14.94
CA SER A 25 -8.54 0.74 -15.73
C SER A 25 -7.81 0.47 -17.05
N GLY A 26 -6.99 -0.58 -17.12
CA GLY A 26 -6.25 -0.96 -18.31
C GLY A 26 -6.98 -1.92 -19.25
N VAL A 27 -8.08 -2.55 -18.82
CA VAL A 27 -8.67 -3.70 -19.52
C VAL A 27 -9.06 -3.38 -20.96
N GLN A 28 -9.71 -2.24 -21.21
CA GLN A 28 -10.15 -1.87 -22.55
C GLN A 28 -8.97 -1.55 -23.48
N GLN A 29 -7.93 -0.93 -22.96
CA GLN A 29 -6.72 -0.62 -23.74
C GLN A 29 -5.94 -1.88 -24.11
N ARG A 30 -6.14 -2.98 -23.38
CA ARG A 30 -5.49 -4.27 -23.63
C ARG A 30 -6.30 -5.21 -24.53
N GLY A 31 -7.44 -4.76 -25.07
CA GLY A 31 -8.31 -5.60 -25.92
C GLY A 31 -9.56 -6.13 -25.21
N GLY A 32 -9.91 -5.55 -24.06
CA GLY A 32 -11.17 -5.81 -23.37
C GLY A 32 -11.24 -7.18 -22.69
N PHE A 33 -12.47 -7.68 -22.49
CA PHE A 33 -12.70 -8.93 -21.76
C PHE A 33 -12.06 -10.15 -22.44
N GLY A 34 -12.00 -10.19 -23.77
CA GLY A 34 -11.38 -11.31 -24.50
C GLY A 34 -9.88 -11.45 -24.19
N TRP A 35 -9.17 -10.33 -24.04
CA TRP A 35 -7.79 -10.36 -23.57
C TRP A 35 -7.68 -10.71 -22.08
N ALA A 36 -8.60 -10.19 -21.25
CA ALA A 36 -8.59 -10.41 -19.80
C ALA A 36 -8.84 -11.88 -19.41
N SER A 37 -9.69 -12.58 -20.16
CA SER A 37 -10.08 -13.99 -19.97
C SER A 37 -9.18 -14.97 -20.72
N GLY A 38 -8.31 -14.51 -21.61
CA GLY A 38 -7.34 -15.35 -22.30
C GLY A 38 -6.07 -15.61 -21.47
N ASN A 39 -5.20 -16.48 -21.96
CA ASN A 39 -3.91 -16.81 -21.32
C ASN A 39 -2.88 -15.68 -21.33
N ARG A 40 -3.22 -14.51 -21.93
CA ARG A 40 -2.34 -13.32 -22.05
C ARG A 40 -0.98 -13.63 -22.69
N GLU A 41 -0.99 -14.57 -23.63
CA GLU A 41 0.18 -14.95 -24.41
C GLU A 41 0.53 -13.85 -25.44
N GLY A 42 1.83 -13.62 -25.65
CA GLY A 42 2.34 -12.56 -26.53
C GLY A 42 2.61 -11.22 -25.84
N PRO A 43 2.96 -10.17 -26.62
CA PRO A 43 3.29 -8.85 -26.07
C PRO A 43 2.11 -8.26 -25.30
N THR A 44 2.35 -7.82 -24.06
CA THR A 44 1.32 -7.14 -23.27
C THR A 44 1.07 -5.74 -23.86
N PRO A 45 -0.16 -5.40 -24.28
CA PRO A 45 -0.44 -4.07 -24.81
C PRO A 45 -0.18 -3.00 -23.75
N GLU A 46 0.52 -1.94 -24.15
CA GLU A 46 0.82 -0.84 -23.25
C GLU A 46 -0.44 -0.06 -22.89
N VAL A 47 -0.50 0.37 -21.63
CA VAL A 47 -1.56 1.23 -21.13
C VAL A 47 -1.05 2.65 -20.99
N THR A 48 -1.89 3.62 -21.31
CA THR A 48 -1.59 5.06 -21.29
C THR A 48 -2.50 5.81 -20.31
N GLY A 49 -2.15 7.06 -20.00
CA GLY A 49 -2.95 7.94 -19.15
C GLY A 49 -3.14 7.41 -17.73
N ALA A 50 -4.38 7.44 -17.22
CA ALA A 50 -4.71 7.04 -15.85
C ALA A 50 -4.41 5.56 -15.57
N ALA A 51 -4.63 4.68 -16.56
CA ALA A 51 -4.37 3.25 -16.41
C ALA A 51 -2.88 2.97 -16.16
N SER A 52 -1.99 3.60 -16.94
CA SER A 52 -0.53 3.55 -16.72
C SER A 52 -0.14 4.02 -15.32
N ARG A 53 -0.79 5.08 -14.84
CA ARG A 53 -0.51 5.64 -13.52
C ARG A 53 -0.97 4.70 -12.41
N LEU A 54 -2.16 4.12 -12.51
CA LEU A 54 -2.67 3.16 -11.53
C LEU A 54 -1.85 1.87 -11.50
N GLU A 55 -1.33 1.40 -12.65
CA GLU A 55 -0.40 0.27 -12.69
C GLU A 55 0.90 0.57 -11.92
N LYS A 56 1.48 1.76 -12.12
CA LYS A 56 2.65 2.22 -11.37
C LYS A 56 2.34 2.38 -9.88
N ALA A 57 1.15 2.88 -9.53
CA ALA A 57 0.72 2.99 -8.14
C ALA A 57 0.61 1.61 -7.47
N SER A 58 0.03 0.62 -8.16
CA SER A 58 -0.07 -0.76 -7.67
C SER A 58 1.30 -1.40 -7.47
N LYS A 59 2.21 -1.27 -8.44
CA LYS A 59 3.60 -1.77 -8.30
C LYS A 59 4.29 -1.15 -7.09
N ASN A 60 4.18 0.17 -6.95
CA ASN A 60 4.78 0.89 -5.83
C ASN A 60 4.19 0.52 -4.46
N TYR A 61 2.89 0.21 -4.39
CA TYR A 61 2.28 -0.30 -3.16
C TYR A 61 2.92 -1.64 -2.76
N LEU A 62 3.00 -2.57 -3.72
CA LEU A 62 3.54 -3.92 -3.53
C LEU A 62 5.04 -3.95 -3.19
N GLU A 63 5.81 -2.92 -3.55
CA GLU A 63 7.22 -2.79 -3.12
C GLU A 63 7.36 -2.54 -1.61
N THR A 64 6.42 -1.83 -1.01
CA THR A 64 6.52 -1.43 0.42
C THR A 64 5.64 -2.25 1.35
N PHE A 65 4.54 -2.79 0.84
CA PHE A 65 3.55 -3.51 1.65
C PHE A 65 4.13 -4.74 2.36
N PRO A 66 4.96 -5.59 1.71
CA PRO A 66 5.58 -6.72 2.40
C PRO A 66 6.45 -6.30 3.59
N ILE A 67 7.16 -5.17 3.46
CA ILE A 67 8.00 -4.62 4.54
C ILE A 67 7.11 -4.18 5.70
N PHE A 68 6.07 -3.39 5.43
CA PHE A 68 5.10 -2.96 6.44
C PHE A 68 4.43 -4.16 7.15
N ALA A 69 3.95 -5.12 6.36
CA ALA A 69 3.27 -6.31 6.88
C ALA A 69 4.19 -7.14 7.79
N ALA A 70 5.42 -7.40 7.34
CA ALA A 70 6.40 -8.15 8.13
C ALA A 70 6.71 -7.47 9.46
N LEU A 71 6.87 -6.14 9.47
CA LEU A 71 7.16 -5.38 10.69
C LEU A 71 5.99 -5.37 11.67
N VAL A 72 4.76 -5.16 11.21
CA VAL A 72 3.58 -5.19 12.07
C VAL A 72 3.40 -6.59 12.67
N LEU A 73 3.53 -7.64 11.86
CA LEU A 73 3.45 -9.02 12.34
C LEU A 73 4.57 -9.34 13.34
N ALA A 74 5.80 -8.88 13.09
CA ALA A 74 6.92 -9.04 14.03
C ALA A 74 6.66 -8.32 15.36
N CYS A 75 6.11 -7.11 15.33
CA CYS A 75 5.74 -6.37 16.54
C CYS A 75 4.72 -7.16 17.37
N VAL A 76 3.66 -7.66 16.74
CA VAL A 76 2.62 -8.44 17.43
C VAL A 76 3.16 -9.77 17.95
N ALA A 77 3.95 -10.50 17.15
CA ALA A 77 4.55 -11.77 17.54
C ALA A 77 5.53 -11.63 18.71
N THR A 78 6.16 -10.46 18.88
CA THR A 78 7.10 -10.15 19.96
C THR A 78 6.48 -9.34 21.10
N GLY A 79 5.16 -9.12 21.08
CA GLY A 79 4.44 -8.35 22.10
C GLY A 79 4.81 -6.87 22.16
N ARG A 80 5.35 -6.30 21.08
CA ARG A 80 5.73 -4.88 20.97
C ARG A 80 4.53 -4.04 20.56
N HIS A 81 3.74 -3.65 21.56
CA HIS A 81 2.61 -2.75 21.40
C HIS A 81 2.94 -1.39 22.03
N ASN A 82 3.23 -0.39 21.20
CA ASN A 82 3.57 0.96 21.64
C ASN A 82 3.09 2.04 20.66
N THR A 83 3.15 3.30 21.10
CA THR A 83 2.68 4.45 20.33
C THR A 83 3.37 4.59 18.98
N ALA A 84 4.66 4.25 18.86
CA ALA A 84 5.39 4.32 17.60
C ALA A 84 4.85 3.31 16.58
N VAL A 85 4.58 2.06 16.99
CA VAL A 85 3.97 1.03 16.14
C VAL A 85 2.58 1.46 15.67
N VAL A 86 1.75 1.97 16.58
CA VAL A 86 0.39 2.42 16.28
C VAL A 86 0.40 3.60 15.30
N LEU A 87 1.19 4.64 15.60
CA LEU A 87 1.31 5.82 14.74
C LEU A 87 1.89 5.45 13.37
N GLY A 88 2.92 4.61 13.34
CA GLY A 88 3.51 4.12 12.09
C GLY A 88 2.50 3.38 11.21
N ALA A 89 1.65 2.54 11.81
CA ALA A 89 0.58 1.84 11.09
C ALA A 89 -0.47 2.79 10.52
N TYR A 90 -0.86 3.83 11.29
CA TYR A 90 -1.79 4.84 10.79
C TYR A 90 -1.22 5.65 9.63
N LEU A 91 0.03 6.12 9.78
CA LEU A 91 0.73 6.87 8.75
C LEU A 91 0.83 6.06 7.45
N TYR A 92 1.21 4.78 7.55
CA TYR A 92 1.31 3.91 6.38
C TYR A 92 -0.05 3.75 5.69
N PHE A 93 -1.08 3.30 6.43
CA PHE A 93 -2.38 3.00 5.87
C PHE A 93 -3.03 4.22 5.20
N PHE A 94 -3.14 5.35 5.92
CA PHE A 94 -3.81 6.53 5.39
C PHE A 94 -3.02 7.19 4.27
N ALA A 95 -1.68 7.20 4.34
CA ALA A 95 -0.88 7.66 3.22
C ALA A 95 -1.14 6.82 1.97
N ARG A 96 -1.19 5.48 2.09
CA ARG A 96 -1.49 4.63 0.94
C ARG A 96 -2.91 4.77 0.42
N LEU A 97 -3.88 5.00 1.31
CA LEU A 97 -5.27 5.28 0.92
C LEU A 97 -5.36 6.54 0.07
N VAL A 98 -4.65 7.61 0.45
CA VAL A 98 -4.61 8.88 -0.29
C VAL A 98 -3.73 8.78 -1.55
N TYR A 99 -2.67 7.97 -1.52
CA TYR A 99 -1.73 7.84 -2.64
C TYR A 99 -2.42 7.35 -3.91
N LEU A 100 -3.31 6.36 -3.80
CA LEU A 100 -4.00 5.76 -4.94
C LEU A 100 -4.78 6.79 -5.80
N PRO A 101 -5.74 7.57 -5.25
CA PRO A 101 -6.44 8.59 -6.03
C PRO A 101 -5.52 9.71 -6.52
N VAL A 102 -4.59 10.20 -5.68
CA VAL A 102 -3.63 11.26 -6.05
C VAL A 102 -2.80 10.84 -7.26
N TYR A 103 -2.31 9.60 -7.27
CA TYR A 103 -1.51 9.06 -8.37
C TYR A 103 -2.39 8.81 -9.61
N GLY A 104 -3.61 8.30 -9.44
CA GLY A 104 -4.59 8.11 -10.52
C GLY A 104 -4.92 9.42 -11.27
N PHE A 105 -5.20 10.50 -10.52
CA PHE A 105 -5.43 11.84 -11.10
C PHE A 105 -4.17 12.52 -11.63
N GLY A 106 -2.99 12.00 -11.27
CA GLY A 106 -1.71 12.50 -11.80
C GLY A 106 -1.28 13.82 -11.19
N ILE A 107 -1.65 14.10 -9.92
CA ILE A 107 -1.29 15.33 -9.23
C ILE A 107 0.20 15.27 -8.85
N PRO A 108 1.08 16.06 -9.52
CA PRO A 108 2.52 16.00 -9.29
C PRO A 108 2.87 16.57 -7.91
N LYS A 109 4.04 16.18 -7.37
CA LYS A 109 4.58 16.55 -6.04
C LYS A 109 3.78 16.02 -4.83
N VAL A 110 2.44 16.12 -4.84
CA VAL A 110 1.58 15.59 -3.77
C VAL A 110 1.79 14.09 -3.61
N ARG A 111 1.87 13.34 -4.72
CA ARG A 111 2.17 11.90 -4.69
C ARG A 111 3.47 11.59 -3.94
N SER A 112 4.51 12.39 -4.11
CA SER A 112 5.82 12.16 -3.52
C SER A 112 5.83 12.45 -2.03
N LEU A 113 5.12 13.51 -1.61
CA LEU A 113 4.93 13.81 -0.20
C LEU A 113 4.15 12.69 0.51
N VAL A 114 3.04 12.24 -0.09
CA VAL A 114 2.23 11.15 0.47
C VAL A 114 3.03 9.85 0.54
N TRP A 115 3.82 9.55 -0.49
CA TRP A 115 4.74 8.40 -0.46
C TRP A 115 5.74 8.50 0.70
N LEU A 116 6.36 9.68 0.90
CA LEU A 116 7.29 9.90 2.00
C LEU A 116 6.64 9.65 3.37
N VAL A 117 5.39 10.10 3.57
CA VAL A 117 4.63 9.82 4.80
C VAL A 117 4.48 8.32 5.04
N SER A 118 4.22 7.53 3.98
CA SER A 118 4.15 6.07 4.13
C SER A 118 5.48 5.43 4.54
N ILE A 119 6.60 5.94 4.04
CA ILE A 119 7.95 5.49 4.43
C ILE A 119 8.24 5.84 5.89
N VAL A 120 7.91 7.07 6.32
CA VAL A 120 8.02 7.46 7.73
C VAL A 120 7.19 6.52 8.62
N GLY A 121 5.99 6.14 8.16
CA GLY A 121 5.17 5.14 8.85
C GLY A 121 5.88 3.80 9.04
N ILE A 122 6.51 3.26 8.00
CA ILE A 122 7.32 2.03 8.08
C ILE A 122 8.47 2.18 9.08
N LEU A 123 9.20 3.30 9.01
CA LEU A 123 10.31 3.58 9.91
C LEU A 123 9.87 3.67 11.37
N PHE A 124 8.67 4.18 11.64
CA PHE A 124 8.09 4.24 12.98
C PHE A 124 7.77 2.85 13.53
N VAL A 125 7.19 1.97 12.71
CA VAL A 125 6.96 0.57 13.12
C VAL A 125 8.29 -0.15 13.36
N LEU A 126 9.27 0.03 12.46
CA LEU A 126 10.61 -0.52 12.61
C LEU A 126 11.28 -0.05 13.92
N TRP A 127 11.22 1.24 14.19
CA TRP A 127 11.75 1.83 15.42
C TRP A 127 11.05 1.27 16.67
N GLY A 128 9.72 1.20 16.63
CA GLY A 128 8.90 0.64 17.71
C GLY A 128 9.14 -0.84 17.97
N LEU A 129 9.62 -1.60 16.97
CA LEU A 129 10.04 -2.99 17.14
C LEU A 129 11.29 -3.10 18.03
N PHE A 130 12.29 -2.24 17.85
CA PHE A 130 13.53 -2.30 18.61
C PHE A 130 13.41 -1.68 20.00
N ILE A 131 12.68 -0.57 20.13
CA ILE A 131 12.73 0.27 21.32
C ILE A 131 11.52 0.02 22.22
N LYS A 132 11.79 -0.22 23.51
CA LYS A 132 10.79 -0.29 24.59
C LYS A 132 10.37 1.13 25.01
N LEU A 133 9.86 1.97 24.10
CA LEU A 133 9.40 3.32 24.47
C LEU A 133 7.90 3.29 24.73
N LEU A 134 7.56 3.62 25.98
CA LEU A 134 6.26 3.87 26.62
C LEU A 134 5.12 2.86 26.29
N PRO A 135 4.54 2.19 27.30
CA PRO A 135 3.40 1.32 27.10
C PRO A 135 2.24 2.12 26.48
N TYR A 136 1.67 1.62 25.37
CA TYR A 136 0.43 2.14 24.82
C TYR A 136 -0.72 1.71 25.75
N THR A 137 -1.40 2.66 26.39
CA THR A 137 -2.61 2.41 27.16
C THR A 137 -3.83 2.65 26.25
N PRO A 138 -4.75 1.68 26.11
CA PRO A 138 -5.84 1.69 25.16
C PRO A 138 -6.96 2.69 25.49
#